data_AF-A0A838LZI6-F1
#
_entry.id   AF-A0A838LZI6-F1
#
_cell.length_a   1.000
_cell.length_b   1.000
_cell.length_c   1.000
_cell.angle_alpha   90.00
_cell.angle_beta   90.00
_cell.angle_gamma   90.00
#
_symmetry.space_group_name_H-M   'P 1'
#
loop_
_entity.id
_entity.type
_entity.pdbx_description
1 polymer ?
#
loop_
_entity_poly.entity_id
_entity_poly.type
_entity_poly.pdbx_seq_one_letter_code
_entity_poly.pdbx_strand_id
1 'polypeptide(L)'
;MQLTVEWLRHRCSAERPQIVVHEAPVATGSPVAAAVLIPIVNRPSGLTVLLTQRTAHLRDHAGQVCFPGGCCEPVDVSAVATALRESHEEVGIAPDQVEILANLPDYFTSTGYRITPVVGLVTPPLNLHLDDFEVAEVFEPPLEFLLDPASYHQHALERDGTIHQYWAVPWQGRFIWGATAGMLVTLRQCLFAQD
;
A
#
# COMPACT_ATOMS: atom_id res chain seq x y z
N MET A 1 15.38 0.86 17.33
CA MET A 1 16.04 1.47 16.15
C MET A 1 15.21 2.67 15.74
N GLN A 2 15.81 3.84 15.51
CA GLN A 2 15.06 5.02 15.09
C GLN A 2 14.87 4.98 13.57
N LEU A 3 13.63 5.02 13.10
CA LEU A 3 13.30 5.02 11.67
C LEU A 3 13.43 6.44 11.12
N THR A 4 14.59 6.77 10.54
CA THR A 4 14.82 8.07 9.90
C THR A 4 14.61 8.01 8.40
N VAL A 5 14.53 9.19 7.75
CA VAL A 5 14.49 9.31 6.29
C VAL A 5 15.74 8.69 5.65
N GLU A 6 16.92 8.92 6.22
CA GLU A 6 18.18 8.36 5.71
C GLU A 6 18.20 6.84 5.81
N TRP A 7 17.70 6.29 6.93
CA TRP A 7 17.53 4.85 7.09
C TRP A 7 16.61 4.29 6.00
N LEU A 8 15.44 4.92 5.79
CA LEU A 8 14.48 4.47 4.78
C LEU A 8 15.09 4.50 3.36
N ARG A 9 15.73 5.61 2.98
CA ARG A 9 16.43 5.72 1.68
C ARG A 9 17.48 4.62 1.51
N HIS A 10 18.32 4.41 2.53
CA HIS A 10 19.36 3.39 2.50
C HIS A 10 18.76 1.99 2.30
N ARG A 11 17.72 1.62 3.06
CA ARG A 11 17.09 0.29 2.95
C ARG A 11 16.33 0.09 1.64
N CYS A 12 15.82 1.16 1.03
CA CYS A 12 15.20 1.12 -0.30
C CYS A 12 16.22 1.05 -1.45
N SER A 13 17.44 1.52 -1.25
CA SER A 13 18.49 1.53 -2.30
C SER A 13 19.13 0.17 -2.60
N ALA A 14 18.93 -0.84 -1.75
CA ALA A 14 19.53 -2.14 -1.98
C ALA A 14 18.82 -2.94 -3.07
N GLU A 15 19.60 -3.71 -3.82
CA GLU A 15 19.08 -4.69 -4.77
C GLU A 15 18.23 -5.74 -4.07
N ARG A 16 17.10 -6.10 -4.69
CA ARG A 16 16.15 -7.05 -4.13
C ARG A 16 15.85 -8.15 -5.13
N PRO A 17 15.73 -9.42 -4.68
CA PRO A 17 15.17 -10.46 -5.53
C PRO A 17 13.71 -10.10 -5.87
N GLN A 18 13.34 -10.26 -7.14
CA GLN A 18 11.97 -10.09 -7.61
C GLN A 18 11.12 -11.29 -7.16
N ILE A 19 10.72 -11.29 -5.88
CA ILE A 19 9.84 -12.32 -5.32
C ILE A 19 8.40 -11.88 -5.51
N VAL A 20 7.72 -12.44 -6.50
CA VAL A 20 6.29 -12.20 -6.69
C VAL A 20 5.50 -12.74 -5.49
N VAL A 21 4.56 -11.95 -4.97
CA VAL A 21 3.70 -12.34 -3.85
C VAL A 21 2.29 -12.61 -4.36
N HIS A 22 1.72 -13.74 -3.98
CA HIS A 22 0.36 -14.13 -4.36
C HIS A 22 -0.52 -14.28 -3.13
N GLU A 23 -1.73 -13.71 -3.18
CA GLU A 23 -2.81 -14.14 -2.29
C GLU A 23 -3.27 -15.55 -2.65
N ALA A 24 -3.72 -16.29 -1.63
CA ALA A 24 -4.38 -17.56 -1.81
C ALA A 24 -5.91 -17.37 -1.70
N PRO A 25 -6.70 -17.91 -2.66
CA PRO A 25 -6.29 -18.59 -3.88
C PRO A 25 -5.84 -17.62 -4.97
N VAL A 26 -5.03 -18.13 -5.89
CA VAL A 26 -4.59 -17.37 -7.07
C VAL A 26 -5.77 -17.20 -8.03
N ALA A 27 -6.01 -15.97 -8.48
CA ALA A 27 -7.05 -15.68 -9.45
C ALA A 27 -6.80 -16.39 -10.80
N THR A 28 -7.88 -16.80 -11.46
CA THR A 28 -7.83 -17.41 -12.81
C THR A 28 -7.96 -16.34 -13.89
N GLY A 29 -7.08 -16.34 -14.89
CA GLY A 29 -7.12 -15.39 -16.02
C GLY A 29 -5.89 -14.50 -16.10
N SER A 30 -5.90 -13.56 -17.07
CA SER A 30 -4.85 -12.54 -17.15
C SER A 30 -5.15 -11.42 -16.14
N PRO A 31 -4.21 -11.10 -15.23
CA PRO A 31 -4.47 -10.13 -14.19
C PRO A 31 -4.57 -8.71 -14.76
N VAL A 32 -5.46 -7.89 -14.18
CA VAL A 32 -5.55 -6.46 -14.46
C VAL A 32 -4.37 -5.75 -13.81
N ALA A 33 -3.61 -4.99 -14.59
CA ALA A 33 -2.47 -4.24 -14.08
C ALA A 33 -2.95 -3.02 -13.28
N ALA A 34 -2.40 -2.85 -12.09
CA ALA A 34 -2.67 -1.75 -11.18
C ALA A 34 -1.39 -1.31 -10.47
N ALA A 35 -1.38 -0.10 -9.94
CA ALA A 35 -0.29 0.39 -9.11
C ALA A 35 -0.82 1.22 -7.95
N VAL A 36 -0.14 1.10 -6.81
CA VAL A 36 -0.47 1.86 -5.60
C VAL A 36 0.76 2.58 -5.10
N LEU A 37 0.57 3.77 -4.54
CA LEU A 37 1.61 4.46 -3.80
C LEU A 37 1.58 3.97 -2.34
N ILE A 38 2.74 3.66 -1.78
CA ILE A 38 2.95 3.53 -0.34
C ILE A 38 3.56 4.88 0.10
N PRO A 39 2.72 5.89 0.41
CA PRO A 39 3.18 7.22 0.78
C PRO A 39 3.69 7.23 2.22
N ILE A 40 5.01 7.26 2.38
CA ILE A 40 5.66 7.43 3.68
C ILE A 40 5.86 8.92 3.91
N VAL A 41 5.14 9.50 4.86
CA VAL A 41 5.14 10.95 5.11
C VAL A 41 6.15 11.32 6.19
N ASN A 42 7.01 12.30 5.90
CA ASN A 42 8.01 12.78 6.86
C ASN A 42 7.40 13.78 7.86
N ARG A 43 6.73 13.29 8.91
CA ARG A 43 6.14 14.14 9.95
C ARG A 43 7.16 14.52 11.04
N PRO A 44 6.98 15.65 11.74
CA PRO A 44 7.83 16.00 12.89
C PRO A 44 7.84 14.94 14.01
N SER A 45 6.76 14.16 14.15
CA SER A 45 6.63 13.07 15.10
C SER A 45 7.27 11.75 14.66
N GLY A 46 7.84 11.69 13.45
CA GLY A 46 8.38 10.49 12.84
C GLY A 46 7.70 10.14 11.52
N LEU A 47 8.17 9.08 10.86
CA LEU A 47 7.61 8.61 9.60
C LEU A 47 6.22 7.99 9.83
N THR A 48 5.24 8.39 9.03
CA THR A 48 3.89 7.81 8.98
C THR A 48 3.61 7.23 7.60
N VAL A 49 2.57 6.42 7.47
CA VAL A 49 2.10 5.91 6.17
C VAL A 49 0.68 6.39 5.94
N LEU A 50 0.43 7.13 4.86
CA LEU A 50 -0.92 7.59 4.53
C LEU A 50 -1.72 6.45 3.89
N LEU A 51 -2.90 6.20 4.44
CA LEU A 51 -3.86 5.21 3.96
C LEU A 51 -5.22 5.88 3.75
N THR A 52 -5.99 5.34 2.81
CA THR A 52 -7.35 5.75 2.53
C THR A 52 -8.33 4.69 3.02
N GLN A 53 -9.53 5.11 3.41
CA GLN A 53 -10.67 4.22 3.55
C GLN A 53 -11.64 4.49 2.40
N ARG A 54 -11.90 3.47 1.58
CA ARG A 54 -12.82 3.59 0.44
C ARG A 54 -14.25 3.85 0.90
N THR A 55 -15.01 4.59 0.13
CA THR A 55 -16.43 4.79 0.43
C THR A 55 -17.21 3.47 0.35
N ALA A 56 -18.29 3.37 1.13
CA ALA A 56 -19.06 2.12 1.26
C ALA A 56 -19.93 1.78 0.05
N HIS A 57 -20.09 2.71 -0.90
CA HIS A 57 -20.99 2.56 -2.04
C HIS A 57 -20.29 2.07 -3.32
N LEU A 58 -18.96 1.93 -3.30
CA LEU A 58 -18.21 1.39 -4.42
C LEU A 58 -18.54 -0.09 -4.63
N ARG A 59 -18.50 -0.54 -5.89
CA ARG A 59 -18.82 -1.93 -6.24
C ARG A 59 -17.74 -2.89 -5.75
N ASP A 60 -16.48 -2.46 -5.90
CA ASP A 60 -15.31 -3.22 -5.51
C ASP A 60 -14.69 -2.61 -4.26
N HIS A 61 -14.27 -3.48 -3.33
CA HIS A 61 -13.50 -3.11 -2.14
C HIS A 61 -14.18 -2.04 -1.24
N ALA A 62 -15.51 -1.99 -1.22
CA ALA A 62 -16.29 -1.05 -0.42
C ALA A 62 -15.86 -1.03 1.06
N GLY A 63 -15.57 0.16 1.59
CA GLY A 63 -15.18 0.35 2.99
C GLY A 63 -13.80 -0.19 3.37
N GLN A 64 -13.03 -0.76 2.43
CA GLN A 64 -11.71 -1.30 2.73
C GLN A 64 -10.67 -0.20 2.92
N VAL A 65 -9.68 -0.49 3.76
CA VAL A 65 -8.48 0.34 3.87
C VAL A 65 -7.52 -0.04 2.76
N CYS A 66 -7.08 0.95 1.99
CA CYS A 66 -6.11 0.77 0.92
C CYS A 66 -5.04 1.85 0.92
N PHE A 67 -3.97 1.56 0.19
CA PHE A 67 -3.09 2.57 -0.33
C PHE A 67 -3.79 3.37 -1.42
N PRO A 68 -3.49 4.66 -1.61
CA PRO A 68 -3.97 5.39 -2.76
C PRO A 68 -3.39 4.79 -4.06
N GLY A 69 -4.22 4.65 -5.08
CA GLY A 69 -3.84 3.94 -6.30
C GLY A 69 -5.01 3.28 -7.03
N GLY A 70 -4.72 2.78 -8.23
CA GLY A 70 -5.75 2.29 -9.13
C GLY A 70 -5.20 1.50 -10.31
N CYS A 71 -6.06 1.31 -11.31
CA CYS A 71 -5.74 0.56 -12.51
C CYS A 71 -4.78 1.34 -13.42
N CYS A 72 -3.88 0.63 -14.10
CA CYS A 72 -3.07 1.24 -15.14
C CYS A 72 -3.95 1.66 -16.32
N GLU A 73 -3.78 2.89 -16.79
CA GLU A 73 -4.42 3.39 -18.01
C GLU A 73 -3.46 3.36 -19.21
N PRO A 74 -3.97 3.34 -20.46
CA PRO A 74 -3.12 3.37 -21.65
C PRO A 74 -2.17 4.57 -21.75
N VAL A 75 -2.49 5.67 -21.06
CA VAL A 75 -1.69 6.89 -21.01
C VAL A 75 -0.54 6.80 -20.01
N ASP A 76 -0.59 5.86 -19.07
CA ASP A 76 0.42 5.72 -18.03
C ASP A 76 1.69 5.10 -18.60
N VAL A 77 2.79 5.85 -18.57
CA VAL A 77 4.08 5.40 -19.10
C VAL A 77 4.79 4.36 -18.21
N SER A 78 4.32 4.18 -16.98
CA SER A 78 4.87 3.22 -16.00
C SER A 78 3.92 3.03 -14.82
N ALA A 79 4.13 1.98 -14.02
CA ALA A 79 3.41 1.79 -12.74
C ALA A 79 3.62 2.97 -11.76
N VAL A 80 4.80 3.61 -11.79
CA VAL A 80 5.06 4.82 -11.00
C VAL A 80 4.15 5.97 -11.45
N ALA A 81 3.98 6.15 -12.77
CA ALA A 81 3.08 7.16 -13.31
C ALA A 81 1.63 6.91 -12.90
N THR A 82 1.15 5.65 -12.98
CA THR A 82 -0.17 5.25 -12.49
C THR A 82 -0.34 5.59 -11.00
N ALA A 83 0.58 5.13 -10.13
CA ALA A 83 0.49 5.35 -8.69
C ALA A 83 0.45 6.84 -8.32
N LEU A 84 1.25 7.67 -9.02
CA LEU A 84 1.27 9.12 -8.81
C LEU A 84 0.01 9.82 -9.31
N ARG A 85 -0.50 9.45 -10.49
CA ARG A 85 -1.75 10.00 -11.04
C ARG A 85 -2.92 9.71 -10.10
N GLU A 86 -3.10 8.45 -9.75
CA GLU A 86 -4.18 7.99 -8.87
C GLU A 86 -4.08 8.63 -7.48
N SER A 87 -2.87 8.70 -6.89
CA SER A 87 -2.69 9.37 -5.58
C SER A 87 -2.98 10.86 -5.62
N HIS A 88 -2.72 11.51 -6.76
CA HIS A 88 -3.08 12.91 -6.94
C HIS A 88 -4.59 13.07 -7.10
N GLU A 89 -5.26 12.19 -7.85
CA GLU A 89 -6.70 12.20 -8.06
C GLU A 89 -7.50 11.89 -6.78
N GLU A 90 -7.12 10.84 -6.05
CA GLU A 90 -7.87 10.36 -4.88
C GLU A 90 -7.67 11.24 -3.62
N VAL A 91 -6.44 11.73 -3.40
CA VAL A 91 -6.08 12.41 -2.13
C VAL A 91 -5.32 13.73 -2.30
N GLY A 92 -5.01 14.15 -3.53
CA GLY A 92 -4.36 15.44 -3.81
C GLY A 92 -2.85 15.46 -3.55
N ILE A 93 -2.17 14.31 -3.44
CA ILE A 93 -0.70 14.29 -3.31
C ILE A 93 -0.07 14.64 -4.65
N ALA A 94 0.57 15.81 -4.74
CA ALA A 94 1.19 16.24 -5.98
C ALA A 94 2.45 15.40 -6.30
N PRO A 95 2.67 15.02 -7.58
CA PRO A 95 3.82 14.17 -7.96
C PRO A 95 5.19 14.73 -7.57
N ASP A 96 5.35 16.05 -7.54
CA ASP A 96 6.58 16.74 -7.15
C ASP A 96 6.87 16.72 -5.65
N GLN A 97 5.88 16.35 -4.82
CA GLN A 97 6.05 16.13 -3.39
C GLN A 97 6.57 14.72 -3.05
N VAL A 98 6.64 13.83 -4.04
CA VAL A 98 6.97 12.42 -3.85
C VAL A 98 8.35 12.11 -4.41
N GLU A 99 9.27 11.74 -3.53
CA GLU A 99 10.53 11.10 -3.92
C GLU A 99 10.31 9.60 -4.04
N ILE A 100 10.43 9.05 -5.25
CA ILE A 100 10.30 7.60 -5.48
C ILE A 100 11.55 6.89 -4.97
N LEU A 101 11.36 5.98 -4.02
CA LEU A 101 12.45 5.25 -3.36
C LEU A 101 12.67 3.86 -3.96
N ALA A 102 11.59 3.12 -4.22
CA ALA A 102 11.66 1.76 -4.75
C ALA A 102 10.30 1.29 -5.28
N ASN A 103 10.32 0.31 -6.18
CA ASN A 103 9.17 -0.56 -6.41
C ASN A 103 9.34 -1.83 -5.56
N LEU A 104 8.27 -2.24 -4.87
CA LEU A 104 8.21 -3.56 -4.26
C LEU A 104 7.89 -4.61 -5.32
N PRO A 105 8.12 -5.90 -5.04
CA PRO A 105 7.65 -6.95 -5.93
C PRO A 105 6.14 -6.88 -6.15
N ASP A 106 5.71 -7.28 -7.36
CA ASP A 106 4.29 -7.31 -7.71
C ASP A 106 3.49 -8.20 -6.75
N TYR A 107 2.30 -7.71 -6.40
CA TYR A 107 1.35 -8.37 -5.53
C TYR A 107 0.12 -8.80 -6.33
N PHE A 108 -0.15 -10.10 -6.36
CA PHE A 108 -1.26 -10.69 -7.10
C PHE A 108 -2.43 -10.97 -6.16
N THR A 109 -3.56 -10.31 -6.39
CA THR A 109 -4.73 -10.47 -5.55
C THR A 109 -5.58 -11.66 -5.98
N SER A 110 -6.34 -12.19 -5.03
CA SER A 110 -7.39 -13.19 -5.29
C SER A 110 -8.53 -12.66 -6.18
N THR A 111 -8.66 -11.33 -6.30
CA THR A 111 -9.63 -10.63 -7.16
C THR A 111 -9.15 -10.39 -8.59
N GLY A 112 -7.93 -10.84 -8.95
CA GLY A 112 -7.44 -10.79 -10.33
C GLY A 112 -6.64 -9.54 -10.70
N TYR A 113 -6.07 -8.84 -9.73
CA TYR A 113 -5.16 -7.72 -9.97
C TYR A 113 -3.70 -8.13 -9.83
N ARG A 114 -2.84 -7.54 -10.65
CA ARG A 114 -1.39 -7.49 -10.45
C ARG A 114 -1.03 -6.06 -10.06
N ILE A 115 -0.81 -5.86 -8.77
CA ILE A 115 -0.53 -4.55 -8.18
C ILE A 115 0.98 -4.37 -8.06
N THR A 116 1.52 -3.30 -8.63
CA THR A 116 2.89 -2.86 -8.37
C THR A 116 2.90 -1.82 -7.24
N PRO A 117 3.45 -2.14 -6.05
CA PRO A 117 3.50 -1.19 -4.94
C PRO A 117 4.73 -0.29 -5.06
N VAL A 118 4.51 1.03 -5.11
CA VAL A 118 5.55 2.04 -5.28
C VAL A 118 5.81 2.73 -3.95
N VAL A 119 7.01 2.64 -3.40
CA VAL A 119 7.39 3.31 -2.15
C VAL A 119 7.81 4.74 -2.45
N GLY A 120 7.08 5.71 -1.90
CA GLY A 120 7.37 7.13 -2.05
C GLY A 120 7.59 7.82 -0.70
N LEU A 121 8.65 8.62 -0.59
CA LEU A 121 8.82 9.54 0.52
C LEU A 121 8.11 10.86 0.19
N VAL A 122 7.17 11.24 1.02
CA VAL A 122 6.31 12.40 0.81
C VAL A 122 6.75 13.55 1.70
N THR A 123 6.97 14.72 1.09
CA THR A 123 7.40 15.94 1.78
C THR A 123 6.19 16.82 2.16
N PRO A 124 5.92 17.05 3.45
CA PRO A 124 4.88 17.99 3.88
C PRO A 124 5.21 19.46 3.55
N PRO A 125 4.23 20.39 3.61
CA PRO A 125 2.84 20.19 4.02
C PRO A 125 2.01 19.44 2.98
N LEU A 126 1.03 18.66 3.45
CA LEU A 126 0.04 17.99 2.59
C LEU A 126 -1.24 18.83 2.57
N ASN A 127 -1.58 19.36 1.40
CA ASN A 127 -2.85 20.01 1.16
C ASN A 127 -3.80 18.98 0.54
N LEU A 128 -4.26 18.02 1.37
CA LEU A 128 -5.09 16.93 0.89
C LEU A 128 -6.41 17.46 0.32
N HIS A 129 -6.78 16.93 -0.84
CA HIS A 129 -8.08 17.15 -1.46
C HIS A 129 -8.62 15.77 -1.82
N LEU A 130 -9.61 15.31 -1.07
CA LEU A 130 -10.14 13.96 -1.24
C LEU A 130 -11.17 13.95 -2.36
N ASP A 131 -11.14 12.91 -3.18
CA ASP A 131 -12.31 12.57 -3.98
C ASP A 131 -13.36 11.92 -3.08
N ASP A 132 -14.36 12.69 -2.65
CA ASP A 132 -15.44 12.23 -1.77
C ASP A 132 -16.26 11.07 -2.36
N PHE A 133 -16.16 10.81 -3.67
CA PHE A 133 -16.78 9.64 -4.29
C PHE A 133 -16.02 8.36 -3.96
N GLU A 134 -14.69 8.40 -3.97
CA GLU A 134 -13.83 7.23 -3.79
C GLU A 134 -13.32 7.06 -2.36
N VAL A 135 -12.97 8.16 -1.71
CA VAL A 135 -12.30 8.21 -0.41
C VAL A 135 -13.20 8.79 0.66
N ALA A 136 -13.58 7.96 1.63
CA ALA A 136 -14.35 8.41 2.79
C ALA A 136 -13.48 9.09 3.85
N GLU A 137 -12.24 8.62 4.03
CA GLU A 137 -11.34 9.12 5.06
C GLU A 137 -9.87 8.85 4.70
N VAL A 138 -8.99 9.72 5.19
CA VAL A 138 -7.54 9.51 5.19
C VAL A 138 -7.01 9.46 6.62
N PHE A 139 -6.08 8.55 6.89
CA PHE A 139 -5.43 8.43 8.19
C PHE A 139 -3.99 7.94 8.06
N GLU A 140 -3.19 8.15 9.11
CA GLU A 140 -1.74 7.96 9.10
C GLU A 140 -1.26 7.15 10.31
N PRO A 141 -1.24 5.80 10.26
CA PRO A 141 -0.49 5.01 11.23
C PRO A 141 1.02 5.35 11.19
N PRO A 142 1.72 5.35 12.34
CA PRO A 142 3.17 5.43 12.37
C PRO A 142 3.80 4.28 11.59
N LEU A 143 4.86 4.57 10.82
CA LEU A 143 5.61 3.55 10.10
C LEU A 143 6.21 2.52 11.07
N GLU A 144 6.67 2.95 12.24
CA GLU A 144 7.18 2.05 13.28
C GLU A 144 6.16 0.98 13.71
N PHE A 145 4.90 1.37 13.85
CA PHE A 145 3.82 0.46 14.20
C PHE A 145 3.57 -0.55 13.08
N LEU A 146 3.56 -0.09 11.82
CA LEU A 146 3.39 -0.94 10.65
C LEU A 146 4.59 -1.85 10.38
N LEU A 147 5.78 -1.52 10.89
CA LEU A 147 6.96 -2.36 10.76
C LEU A 147 7.14 -3.34 11.93
N ASP A 148 6.37 -3.20 13.02
CA ASP A 148 6.41 -4.15 14.12
C ASP A 148 5.64 -5.43 13.75
N PRO A 149 6.29 -6.62 13.73
CA PRO A 149 5.60 -7.88 13.46
C PRO A 149 4.50 -8.21 14.49
N ALA A 150 4.58 -7.67 15.72
CA ALA A 150 3.55 -7.87 16.74
C ALA A 150 2.22 -7.18 16.41
N SER A 151 2.23 -6.19 15.50
CA SER A 151 1.02 -5.51 15.02
C SER A 151 0.20 -6.36 14.04
N TYR A 152 0.73 -7.49 13.57
CA TYR A 152 0.10 -8.32 12.55
C TYR A 152 -0.56 -9.56 13.16
N HIS A 153 -1.81 -9.78 12.76
CA HIS A 153 -2.57 -10.97 13.13
C HIS A 153 -2.91 -11.76 11.87
N GLN A 154 -2.76 -13.08 11.92
CA GLN A 154 -3.30 -13.97 10.90
C GLN A 154 -4.74 -14.30 11.24
N HIS A 155 -5.61 -14.09 10.29
CA HIS A 155 -7.00 -14.52 10.33
C HIS A 155 -7.23 -15.56 9.25
N ALA A 156 -8.23 -16.40 9.48
CA ALA A 156 -8.70 -17.38 8.53
C ALA A 156 -10.20 -17.21 8.35
N LEU A 157 -10.65 -17.14 7.09
CA LEU A 157 -12.07 -17.13 6.73
C LEU A 157 -12.34 -18.33 5.85
N GLU A 158 -13.35 -19.12 6.19
CA GLU A 158 -13.85 -20.15 5.28
C GLU A 158 -14.83 -19.51 4.29
N ARG A 159 -14.56 -19.67 2.99
CA ARG A 159 -15.42 -19.23 1.90
C ARG A 159 -15.43 -20.30 0.83
N ASP A 160 -16.62 -20.69 0.37
CA ASP A 160 -16.82 -21.71 -0.66
C ASP A 160 -16.07 -23.04 -0.36
N GLY A 161 -16.01 -23.43 0.92
CA GLY A 161 -15.32 -24.64 1.39
C GLY A 161 -13.79 -24.57 1.38
N THR A 162 -13.22 -23.39 1.11
CA THR A 162 -11.78 -23.13 1.14
C THR A 162 -11.44 -22.20 2.30
N ILE A 163 -10.36 -22.49 3.03
CA ILE A 163 -9.86 -21.61 4.08
C ILE A 163 -8.93 -20.57 3.45
N HIS A 164 -9.33 -19.30 3.56
CA HIS A 164 -8.55 -18.15 3.12
C HIS A 164 -7.83 -17.54 4.32
N GLN A 165 -6.50 -17.64 4.32
CA GLN A 165 -5.68 -16.97 5.31
C GLN A 165 -5.33 -15.57 4.83
N TYR A 166 -5.47 -14.58 5.72
CA TYR A 166 -5.09 -13.20 5.43
C TYR A 166 -4.47 -12.54 6.65
N TRP A 167 -3.62 -11.54 6.38
CA TRP A 167 -3.06 -10.68 7.40
C TRP A 167 -4.02 -9.54 7.73
N ALA A 168 -4.06 -9.16 9.00
CA ALA A 168 -4.72 -7.96 9.46
C ALA A 168 -3.83 -7.17 10.43
N VAL A 169 -3.97 -5.86 10.39
CA VAL A 169 -3.33 -4.89 11.27
C VAL A 169 -4.41 -3.96 11.82
N PRO A 170 -4.96 -4.24 13.02
CA PRO A 170 -5.92 -3.38 13.68
C PRO A 170 -5.27 -2.06 14.11
N TRP A 171 -5.89 -0.94 13.77
CA TRP A 171 -5.37 0.38 14.13
C TRP A 171 -6.50 1.36 14.42
N GLN A 172 -6.61 1.81 15.68
CA GLN A 172 -7.58 2.83 16.11
C GLN A 172 -9.02 2.57 15.61
N GLY A 173 -9.50 1.33 15.76
CA GLY A 173 -10.84 0.93 15.31
C GLY A 173 -10.96 0.62 13.81
N ARG A 174 -9.91 0.85 13.02
CA ARG A 174 -9.83 0.42 11.62
C ARG A 174 -9.17 -0.94 11.51
N PHE A 175 -9.49 -1.64 10.44
CA PHE A 175 -8.96 -2.95 10.14
C PHE A 175 -8.22 -2.85 8.80
N ILE A 176 -6.89 -2.92 8.82
CA ILE A 176 -6.07 -2.93 7.61
C ILE A 176 -5.84 -4.40 7.26
N TRP A 177 -6.36 -4.89 6.14
CA TRP A 177 -6.34 -6.32 5.84
C TRP A 177 -6.19 -6.61 4.34
N GLY A 178 -6.11 -7.89 3.99
CA GLY A 178 -6.03 -8.34 2.59
C GLY A 178 -4.76 -7.82 1.90
N ALA A 179 -4.90 -7.40 0.64
CA ALA A 179 -3.79 -6.94 -0.19
C ALA A 179 -2.98 -5.81 0.47
N THR A 180 -3.63 -4.87 1.16
CA THR A 180 -2.95 -3.78 1.87
C THR A 180 -2.03 -4.31 2.96
N ALA A 181 -2.54 -5.21 3.82
CA ALA A 181 -1.72 -5.83 4.86
C ALA A 181 -0.63 -6.75 4.28
N GLY A 182 -0.93 -7.45 3.18
CA GLY A 182 0.04 -8.26 2.45
C GLY A 182 1.21 -7.44 1.92
N MET A 183 0.93 -6.31 1.25
CA MET A 183 1.95 -5.39 0.76
C MET A 183 2.76 -4.75 1.90
N LEU A 184 2.14 -4.48 3.06
CA LEU A 184 2.86 -4.02 4.26
C LEU A 184 3.81 -5.09 4.81
N VAL A 185 3.43 -6.37 4.80
CA VAL A 185 4.34 -7.48 5.13
C VAL A 185 5.52 -7.51 4.15
N THR A 186 5.27 -7.35 2.85
CA THR A 186 6.31 -7.28 1.82
C THR A 186 7.25 -6.09 2.05
N LEU A 187 6.71 -4.90 2.35
CA LEU A 187 7.49 -3.71 2.71
C LEU A 187 8.42 -4.01 3.88
N ARG A 188 7.89 -4.59 4.97
CA ARG A 188 8.68 -4.97 6.15
C ARG A 188 9.80 -5.93 5.78
N GLN A 189 9.47 -7.04 5.10
CA GLN A 189 10.49 -8.01 4.68
C GLN A 189 11.59 -7.35 3.87
N CYS A 190 11.24 -6.49 2.91
CA CYS A 190 12.22 -5.81 2.08
C CYS A 190 13.08 -4.81 2.85
N LEU A 191 12.52 -4.10 3.83
CA LEU A 191 13.26 -3.15 4.66
C LEU A 191 14.16 -3.84 5.69
N PHE A 192 13.88 -5.10 6.06
CA PHE A 192 14.67 -5.85 7.07
C PHE A 192 15.50 -7.00 6.50
N ALA A 193 15.44 -7.28 5.19
CA ALA A 193 16.15 -8.40 4.55
C ALA A 193 17.69 -8.31 4.55
N GLN A 194 18.29 -7.23 5.02
CA GLN A 194 19.76 -7.05 5.05
C GLN A 194 20.36 -7.18 6.46
N ASP A 195 19.60 -7.72 7.42
CA ASP A 195 20.04 -7.92 8.82
C ASP A 195 20.30 -9.41 9.11
#